data_AF-A0A0A9CJX6-F1
#
_entry.id   AF-A0A0A9CJX6-F1
#
_cell.length_a   1.000
_cell.length_b   1.000
_cell.length_c   1.000
_cell.angle_alpha   90.00
_cell.angle_beta   90.00
_cell.angle_gamma   90.00
#
_symmetry.space_group_name_H-M   'P 1'
#
loop_
_entity.id
_entity.type
_entity.pdbx_description
1 polymer ?
#
loop_
_entity_poly.entity_id
_entity_poly.type
_entity_poly.pdbx_seq_one_letter_code
_entity_poly.pdbx_strand_id
1 'polypeptide(L)'
;MGDAEKAMVQEMPWVSTKGLPNGNRVEGFLYKYRNREEVRIVCVCHGDFLTPAEFVKHAGGGDVDNPLRHIVVNPTPHCFL
;
A
#
# COMPACT_ATOMS: atom_id res chain seq x y z
N MET A 1 21.28 6.24 -7.57
CA MET A 1 20.17 6.70 -6.72
C MET A 1 20.66 7.91 -5.92
N GLY A 2 20.18 9.11 -6.25
CA GLY A 2 20.47 10.29 -5.43
C GLY A 2 19.78 10.21 -4.07
N ASP A 3 20.29 10.92 -3.07
CA ASP A 3 19.72 10.96 -1.72
C ASP A 3 18.25 11.38 -1.70
N ALA A 4 17.87 12.23 -2.66
CA ALA A 4 16.49 12.68 -2.86
C ALA A 4 15.56 11.52 -3.23
N GLU A 5 15.92 10.69 -4.20
CA GLU A 5 15.11 9.54 -4.65
C GLU A 5 14.91 8.52 -3.52
N LYS A 6 15.96 8.27 -2.72
CA LYS A 6 15.88 7.42 -1.53
C LYS A 6 14.93 8.00 -0.47
N ALA A 7 14.90 9.32 -0.29
CA ALA A 7 13.97 9.98 0.62
C ALA A 7 12.51 9.83 0.13
N MET A 8 12.22 10.05 -1.16
CA MET A 8 10.84 9.94 -1.69
C MET A 8 10.29 8.51 -1.55
N VAL A 9 11.14 7.51 -1.79
CA VAL A 9 10.81 6.09 -1.61
C VAL A 9 10.53 5.74 -0.14
N GLN A 10 11.26 6.37 0.80
CA GLN A 10 10.97 6.21 2.23
C GLN A 10 9.67 6.91 2.66
N GLU A 11 9.27 7.98 1.96
CA GLU A 11 8.02 8.69 2.27
C GLU A 11 6.77 8.00 1.73
N MET A 12 6.86 7.27 0.61
CA MET A 12 5.71 6.59 -0.02
C MET A 12 6.03 5.15 -0.47
N PRO A 13 6.11 4.19 0.47
CA PRO A 13 6.47 2.81 0.15
C PRO A 13 5.38 2.08 -0.66
N TRP A 14 5.81 1.23 -1.60
CA TRP A 14 4.93 0.36 -2.39
C TRP A 14 4.32 -0.73 -1.51
N VAL A 15 3.03 -0.99 -1.70
CA VAL A 15 2.28 -2.03 -1.01
C VAL A 15 1.48 -2.88 -1.97
N SER A 16 1.18 -4.11 -1.56
CA SER A 16 0.20 -4.95 -2.25
C SER A 16 -0.65 -5.75 -1.27
N THR A 17 -1.84 -6.15 -1.68
CA THR A 17 -2.64 -7.12 -0.91
C THR A 17 -2.04 -8.53 -0.99
N LYS A 18 -2.31 -9.36 0.03
CA LYS A 18 -1.94 -10.78 0.07
C LYS A 18 -3.01 -11.63 0.77
N GLY A 19 -3.06 -12.91 0.39
CA GLY A 19 -3.84 -13.93 1.10
C GLY A 19 -5.34 -13.64 1.12
N LEU A 20 -5.88 -13.05 0.05
CA LEU A 20 -7.30 -12.79 -0.08
C LEU A 20 -8.04 -14.04 -0.58
N PRO A 21 -9.30 -14.28 -0.16
CA PRO A 21 -10.06 -15.48 -0.54
C PRO A 21 -10.23 -15.67 -2.05
N ASN A 22 -10.27 -14.57 -2.81
CA ASN A 22 -10.40 -14.57 -4.26
C ASN A 22 -9.07 -14.71 -5.02
N GLY A 23 -7.93 -14.73 -4.31
CA GLY A 23 -6.60 -14.75 -4.92
C GLY A 23 -6.18 -13.43 -5.60
N ASN A 24 -7.01 -12.39 -5.53
CA ASN A 24 -6.70 -11.11 -6.17
C ASN A 24 -5.58 -10.38 -5.44
N ARG A 25 -4.83 -9.62 -6.23
CA ARG A 25 -3.77 -8.73 -5.76
C ARG A 25 -4.03 -7.34 -6.32
N VAL A 26 -4.07 -6.36 -5.42
CA VAL A 26 -4.09 -4.93 -5.76
C VAL A 26 -2.83 -4.29 -5.23
N GLU A 27 -2.31 -3.30 -5.95
CA GLU A 27 -1.08 -2.59 -5.64
C GLU A 27 -1.37 -1.12 -5.33
N GLY A 28 -0.50 -0.51 -4.53
CA GLY A 28 -0.69 0.86 -4.07
C GLY A 28 0.55 1.44 -3.43
N PHE A 29 0.44 2.68 -2.99
CA PHE A 29 1.48 3.38 -2.24
C PHE A 29 0.93 3.80 -0.90
N LEU A 30 1.69 3.54 0.17
CA LEU A 30 1.38 4.13 1.46
C LEU A 30 1.54 5.64 1.40
N TYR A 31 0.54 6.35 1.91
CA TYR A 31 0.48 7.80 1.99
C TYR A 31 0.20 8.20 3.43
N LYS A 32 1.17 8.85 4.08
CA LYS A 32 1.00 9.36 5.44
C LYS A 32 0.30 10.71 5.40
N TYR A 33 -0.87 10.82 6.03
CA TYR A 33 -1.51 12.11 6.20
C TYR A 33 -0.77 12.94 7.27
N ARG A 34 -0.95 14.27 7.28
CA ARG A 34 -0.24 15.18 8.22
C ARG A 34 -0.50 14.86 9.71
N ASN A 35 -1.59 14.15 10.01
CA ASN A 35 -1.82 13.49 11.28
C ASN A 35 -1.05 12.16 11.32
N ARG A 36 -0.12 12.01 12.27
CA ARG A 36 0.77 10.83 12.41
C ARG A 36 0.04 9.50 12.61
N GLU A 37 -1.25 9.51 12.89
CA GLU A 37 -2.05 8.32 13.20
C GLU A 37 -2.86 7.78 12.01
N GLU A 38 -3.07 8.58 10.97
CA GLU A 38 -3.91 8.19 9.83
C GLU A 38 -3.06 7.88 8.59
N VAL A 39 -3.01 6.61 8.23
CA VAL A 39 -2.40 6.14 6.98
C VAL A 39 -3.48 5.91 5.92
N ARG A 40 -3.21 6.39 4.70
CA ARG A 40 -3.99 6.10 3.51
C ARG A 40 -3.13 5.29 2.53
N ILE A 41 -3.78 4.63 1.59
CA ILE A 41 -3.13 3.92 0.50
C ILE A 41 -3.69 4.48 -0.79
N VAL A 42 -2.83 4.99 -1.66
CA VAL A 42 -3.21 5.37 -3.02
C VAL A 42 -3.20 4.10 -3.86
N CYS A 43 -4.37 3.68 -4.35
CA CYS A 43 -4.50 2.52 -5.22
C CYS A 43 -3.99 2.85 -6.63
N VAL A 44 -3.15 1.98 -7.23
CA VAL A 44 -2.65 2.22 -8.61
C VAL A 44 -3.70 1.99 -9.69
N CYS A 45 -4.83 1.33 -9.37
CA CYS A 45 -5.88 1.06 -10.35
C CYS A 45 -6.58 2.34 -10.82
N HIS A 46 -6.91 3.25 -9.89
CA HIS A 46 -7.71 4.45 -10.19
C HIS A 46 -7.19 5.72 -9.50
N GLY A 47 -6.17 5.64 -8.64
CA GLY A 47 -5.59 6.78 -7.92
C GLY A 47 -6.34 7.18 -6.64
N ASP A 48 -7.34 6.41 -6.21
CA ASP A 48 -8.13 6.73 -5.02
C ASP A 48 -7.34 6.51 -3.71
N PHE A 49 -7.59 7.38 -2.74
CA PHE A 49 -7.05 7.26 -1.38
C PHE A 49 -7.96 6.40 -0.51
N LEU A 50 -7.52 5.17 -0.26
CA LEU A 50 -8.26 4.19 0.52
C LEU A 50 -7.67 4.08 1.94
N THR A 51 -8.51 3.88 2.94
CA THR A 51 -8.05 3.31 4.22
C THR A 51 -7.52 1.87 3.99
N PRO A 52 -6.75 1.30 4.92
CA PRO A 52 -6.36 -0.10 4.84
C PRO A 52 -7.54 -1.08 4.66
N ALA A 53 -8.66 -0.84 5.34
CA ALA A 53 -9.86 -1.67 5.21
C ALA A 53 -10.48 -1.55 3.82
N GLU A 54 -10.66 -0.32 3.32
CA GLU A 54 -11.17 -0.07 1.97
C GLU A 54 -10.27 -0.66 0.89
N PHE A 55 -8.95 -0.61 1.06
CA PHE A 55 -7.98 -1.19 0.12
C PHE A 55 -8.12 -2.72 0.04
N VAL A 56 -8.27 -3.40 1.18
CA VAL A 56 -8.51 -4.86 1.23
C VAL A 56 -9.87 -5.21 0.61
N LYS A 57 -10.91 -4.44 0.93
CA LYS A 57 -12.25 -4.64 0.37
C LYS A 57 -12.28 -4.41 -1.14
N HIS A 58 -11.56 -3.40 -1.63
CA HIS A 58 -11.41 -3.09 -3.05
C HIS A 58 -10.76 -4.24 -3.82
N ALA A 59 -9.78 -4.90 -3.21
CA ALA A 59 -9.19 -6.12 -3.75
C ALA A 59 -10.10 -7.35 -3.66
N GLY A 60 -11.30 -7.23 -3.09
CA GLY A 60 -12.28 -8.30 -2.91
C GLY A 60 -12.06 -9.16 -1.66
N GLY A 61 -11.33 -8.65 -0.67
CA GLY A 61 -11.11 -9.32 0.62
C GLY A 61 -12.31 -9.29 1.57
N GLY A 62 -13.33 -8.47 1.28
CA GLY A 62 -14.47 -8.25 2.18
C GLY A 62 -14.14 -7.37 3.38
N ASP A 63 -15.02 -7.37 4.38
CA ASP A 63 -14.80 -6.69 5.65
C ASP A 63 -13.96 -7.60 6.57
N VAL A 64 -12.83 -7.10 7.07
CA VAL A 64 -11.86 -7.85 7.89
C VAL A 64 -11.53 -7.09 9.17
N ASP A 65 -11.37 -7.81 10.28
CA ASP A 65 -11.06 -7.18 11.58
C ASP A 65 -9.67 -6.53 11.64
N ASN A 66 -8.69 -7.05 10.88
CA ASN A 66 -7.32 -6.56 10.93
C ASN A 66 -6.70 -6.39 9.52
N PRO A 67 -7.10 -5.34 8.78
CA PRO A 67 -6.75 -5.17 7.37
C PRO A 67 -5.25 -5.10 7.09
N LEU A 68 -4.45 -4.57 8.03
CA LEU A 68 -3.01 -4.46 7.88
C LEU A 68 -2.31 -5.82 7.72
N ARG A 69 -2.88 -6.92 8.23
CA ARG A 69 -2.30 -8.28 8.05
C ARG A 69 -2.35 -8.76 6.60
N HIS A 70 -3.27 -8.20 5.82
CA HIS A 70 -3.48 -8.53 4.42
C HIS A 70 -2.72 -7.60 3.47
N ILE A 71 -1.93 -6.68 3.99
CA ILE A 71 -1.14 -5.72 3.21
C ILE A 71 0.34 -6.01 3.48
N VAL A 72 1.13 -6.06 2.41
CA VAL A 72 2.59 -6.17 2.50
C VAL A 72 3.23 -4.94 1.92
N VAL A 73 4.22 -4.40 2.63
CA VAL A 73 5.15 -3.43 2.07
C VAL A 73 6.16 -4.20 1.25
N ASN A 74 6.21 -3.91 -0.04
CA ASN A 74 7.20 -4.52 -0.91
C ASN A 74 8.47 -3.67 -0.85
N PRO A 75 9.65 -4.27 -0.64
CA PRO A 75 10.89 -3.55 -0.86
C PRO A 75 10.85 -3.03 -2.29
N THR A 76 11.11 -1.73 -2.49
CA THR A 76 11.43 -1.26 -3.83
C THR A 76 12.52 -2.18 -4.37
N PRO A 77 12.40 -2.71 -5.59
CA PRO A 77 13.49 -3.48 -6.16
C PRO A 77 14.71 -2.61 -6.01
N HIS A 78 15.67 -3.08 -5.21
CA HIS A 78 16.98 -2.48 -5.13
C HIS A 78 17.43 -2.47 -6.58
N CYS A 79 17.45 -1.28 -7.19
CA CYS A 79 17.85 -1.14 -8.57
C CYS A 79 19.27 -1.70 -8.62
N PHE A 80 19.43 -2.90 -9.17
CA PHE A 80 20.73 -3.48 -9.49
C PHE A 80 21.22 -2.79 -10.77
N LEU A 81 21.42 -1.47 -10.71
CA LEU A 81 22.08 -0.64 -11.70
C LEU A 81 22.78 0.52 -11.00
#